data_AF-A0A380EFM3-F1
#
_entry.id   AF-A0A380EFM3-F1
#
_cell.length_a   1.000
_cell.length_b   1.000
_cell.length_c   1.000
_cell.angle_alpha   90.00
_cell.angle_beta   90.00
_cell.angle_gamma   90.00
#
_symmetry.space_group_name_H-M   'P 1'
#
loop_
_entity.id
_entity.type
_entity.pdbx_description
1 polymer ?
#
loop_
_entity_poly.entity_id
_entity_poly.type
_entity_poly.pdbx_seq_one_letter_code
_entity_poly.pdbx_strand_id
1 'polypeptide(L)' 'MEIISKYQVRTVTFADTVGCSTPLEYGDIFNYFVKKYSNIIFSAHCHNDLGLATANTLAAILNGAKQIETTFFGNW' A
#
# COMPACT_ATOMS: atom_id res chain seq x y z
N MET A 1 -2.62 10.27 11.10
CA MET A 1 -3.06 11.48 10.37
C MET A 1 -2.41 12.75 10.87
N GLU A 2 -2.27 12.92 12.20
CA GLU A 2 -1.60 14.10 12.77
C GLU A 2 -0.21 14.36 12.19
N ILE A 3 0.59 13.31 11.99
CA ILE A 3 1.93 13.41 11.38
C ILE A 3 1.85 13.96 9.94
N ILE A 4 0.90 13.47 9.14
CA ILE A 4 0.70 13.91 7.75
C ILE A 4 0.28 15.39 7.70
N SER A 5 -0.52 15.85 8.65
CA SER A 5 -0.92 17.27 8.72
C SER A 5 0.15 18.17 9.31
N LYS A 6 0.99 17.65 10.21
CA LYS A 6 1.99 18.41 10.96
C LYS A 6 3.31 18.55 10.20
N TYR A 7 3.65 17.56 9.39
CA TYR A 7 4.89 17.51 8.64
C TYR A 7 4.62 17.34 7.15
N GLN A 8 5.52 17.87 6.32
CA GLN A 8 5.41 17.73 4.87
C GLN A 8 5.88 16.34 4.43
N VAL A 9 4.98 15.35 4.59
CA VAL A 9 5.20 13.97 4.17
C VAL A 9 5.02 13.86 2.65
N ARG A 10 6.02 13.30 1.96
CA ARG A 10 5.96 13.08 0.50
C ARG A 10 5.39 11.72 0.13
N THR A 11 5.74 10.69 0.90
CA THR A 11 5.38 9.29 0.62
C THR A 11 4.96 8.60 1.91
N VAL A 12 3.93 7.77 1.83
CA VAL A 12 3.47 6.88 2.91
C VAL A 12 3.42 5.47 2.37
N THR A 13 4.09 4.53 3.02
CA THR A 13 4.00 3.11 2.70
C THR A 13 2.99 2.44 3.62
N PHE A 14 2.02 1.72 3.04
CA PHE A 14 1.20 0.76 3.77
C PHE A 14 1.86 -0.60 3.70
N ALA A 15 2.27 -1.14 4.85
CA ALA A 15 2.91 -2.43 4.94
C ALA A 15 1.92 -3.49 5.44
N ASP A 16 1.65 -4.51 4.62
CA ASP A 16 1.01 -5.76 5.04
C ASP A 16 2.10 -6.70 5.58
N THR A 17 2.57 -6.38 6.79
CA THR A 17 3.82 -6.92 7.36
C THR A 17 3.80 -8.41 7.67
N VAL A 18 2.61 -9.00 7.76
CA VAL A 18 2.42 -10.44 8.02
C VAL A 18 1.62 -11.11 6.90
N GLY A 19 1.45 -10.42 5.76
CA GLY A 19 0.81 -10.98 4.56
C GLY A 19 -0.61 -11.48 4.78
N CYS A 20 -1.35 -10.90 5.74
CA CYS A 20 -2.67 -11.39 6.16
C CYS A 20 -3.83 -10.58 5.57
N SER A 21 -3.55 -9.49 4.86
CA SER A 21 -4.59 -8.67 4.24
C SER A 21 -5.17 -9.38 3.02
N THR A 22 -6.47 -9.21 2.78
CA THR A 22 -7.10 -9.63 1.51
C THR A 22 -7.03 -8.50 0.47
N PRO A 23 -7.16 -8.82 -0.83
CA PRO A 23 -7.10 -7.81 -1.88
C PRO A 23 -8.17 -6.71 -1.73
N LEU A 24 -9.37 -7.07 -1.27
CA LEU A 24 -10.46 -6.11 -1.05
C LEU A 24 -10.13 -5.16 0.09
N GLU A 25 -9.74 -5.69 1.26
CA GLU A 25 -9.37 -4.87 2.42
C GLU A 25 -8.20 -3.95 2.10
N TYR A 26 -7.17 -4.47 1.43
CA TYR A 26 -5.99 -3.70 1.07
C TYR A 26 -6.34 -2.61 0.04
N GLY A 27 -7.14 -2.92 -0.98
CA GLY A 27 -7.64 -1.95 -1.94
C GLY A 27 -8.45 -0.83 -1.30
N ASP A 28 -9.31 -1.15 -0.33
CA ASP A 28 -10.15 -0.17 0.38
C ASP A 28 -9.31 0.83 1.20
N ILE A 29 -8.20 0.39 1.79
CA ILE A 29 -7.23 1.28 2.44
C ILE A 29 -6.72 2.29 1.41
N PHE A 30 -6.20 1.84 0.27
CA PHE A 30 -5.68 2.76 -0.76
C PHE A 30 -6.75 3.71 -1.28
N ASN A 31 -7.94 3.20 -1.58
CA ASN A 31 -9.08 3.99 -2.05
C ASN A 31 -9.41 5.14 -1.10
N TYR A 32 -9.46 4.86 0.21
CA TYR A 32 -9.73 5.87 1.24
C TYR A 32 -8.63 6.94 1.29
N PHE A 33 -7.37 6.52 1.40
CA PHE A 33 -6.26 7.45 1.65
C PHE A 33 -5.88 8.27 0.42
N VAL A 34 -5.89 7.66 -0.78
CA VAL A 34 -5.60 8.35 -2.04
C VAL A 34 -6.64 9.44 -2.32
N LYS A 35 -7.92 9.18 -2.05
CA LYS A 35 -8.98 10.21 -2.17
C LYS A 35 -8.82 11.35 -1.18
N LYS A 36 -8.33 11.04 0.02
CA LYS A 36 -8.19 12.01 1.11
C LYS A 36 -6.96 12.90 0.98
N TYR A 37 -5.86 12.39 0.41
CA TYR A 37 -4.57 13.08 0.33
C TYR A 37 -4.00 13.03 -1.09
N SER A 38 -4.42 13.98 -1.93
CA SER A 38 -4.00 14.03 -3.34
C SER A 38 -2.53 14.42 -3.57
N ASN A 39 -1.88 15.01 -2.56
CA ASN A 39 -0.51 15.50 -2.62
C ASN A 39 0.54 14.50 -2.09
N ILE A 40 0.13 13.29 -1.69
CA ILE A 40 1.00 12.27 -1.11
C ILE A 40 1.09 11.08 -2.05
N ILE A 41 2.28 10.50 -2.18
CA ILE A 41 2.48 9.22 -2.86
C ILE A 41 2.18 8.10 -1.87
N PHE A 42 1.19 7.26 -2.19
CA PHE A 42 0.94 6.04 -1.43
C PHE A 42 1.69 4.86 -2.07
N SER A 43 2.49 4.18 -1.25
CA SER A 43 3.31 3.03 -1.60
C SER A 43 2.72 1.75 -1.01
N ALA A 44 2.69 0.67 -1.78
CA ALA A 44 2.31 -0.66 -1.30
C ALA A 44 3.53 -1.51 -0.97
N HIS A 45 3.50 -2.16 0.18
CA HIS A 45 4.48 -3.16 0.60
C HIS A 45 3.71 -4.38 1.10
N CYS A 46 3.74 -5.47 0.35
CA CYS A 46 2.97 -6.68 0.66
C CYS A 46 3.90 -7.87 0.88
N HIS A 47 3.80 -8.51 2.05
CA HIS A 47 4.37 -9.83 2.25
C HIS A 47 3.47 -10.92 1.66
N ASN A 48 4.04 -12.10 1.45
CA ASN A 48 3.41 -13.18 0.70
C ASN A 48 3.05 -14.42 1.54
N ASP A 49 2.87 -14.26 2.86
CA ASP A 49 2.61 -15.34 3.81
C ASP A 49 1.43 -16.23 3.41
N LEU A 50 0.36 -15.63 2.86
CA LEU A 50 -0.82 -16.33 2.37
C LEU A 50 -0.85 -16.49 0.84
N GLY A 51 0.24 -16.17 0.13
CA GLY A 51 0.28 -16.20 -1.34
C GLY A 51 -0.48 -15.07 -2.03
N LEU A 52 -0.84 -14.00 -1.29
CA LEU A 52 -1.68 -12.91 -1.78
C LEU A 52 -0.92 -11.62 -2.14
N ALA A 53 0.41 -11.56 -2.02
CA ALA A 53 1.17 -10.32 -2.20
C ALA A 53 0.91 -9.66 -3.57
N THR A 54 0.89 -10.46 -4.64
CA THR A 54 0.62 -9.96 -6.00
C THR A 54 -0.81 -9.44 -6.13
N ALA A 55 -1.78 -10.13 -5.55
CA ALA A 55 -3.18 -9.71 -5.60
C ALA A 55 -3.41 -8.41 -4.80
N ASN A 56 -2.83 -8.31 -3.61
CA ASN A 56 -2.87 -7.10 -2.78
C ASN A 56 -2.18 -5.92 -3.47
N THR A 57 -1.02 -6.17 -4.08
CA THR A 57 -0.30 -5.17 -4.88
C THR A 57 -1.15 -4.64 -6.03
N LEU A 58 -1.80 -5.53 -6.80
CA LEU A 58 -2.67 -5.12 -7.90
C LEU A 58 -3.90 -4.34 -7.39
N ALA A 59 -4.50 -4.76 -6.27
CA ALA A 59 -5.60 -4.04 -5.66
C ALA A 59 -5.20 -2.63 -5.22
N ALA A 60 -4.00 -2.45 -4.66
CA ALA A 60 -3.47 -1.13 -4.34
C ALA A 60 -3.27 -0.26 -5.59
N ILE A 61 -2.70 -0.82 -6.67
CA ILE A 61 -2.52 -0.12 -7.96
C ILE A 61 -3.87 0.36 -8.51
N LEU A 62 -4.87 -0.53 -8.55
CA LEU A 62 -6.21 -0.20 -9.04
C LEU A 62 -6.90 0.90 -8.21
N ASN A 63 -6.49 1.07 -6.95
CA ASN A 63 -7.01 2.09 -6.05
C ASN A 63 -6.07 3.30 -5.88
N GLY A 64 -5.07 3.45 -6.76
CA GLY A 64 -4.29 4.68 -6.90
C GLY A 64 -2.94 4.70 -6.18
N ALA A 65 -2.42 3.54 -5.76
CA ALA A 65 -1.01 3.43 -5.38
C ALA A 65 -0.10 3.88 -6.54
N LYS A 66 0.95 4.63 -6.22
CA LYS A 66 1.89 5.17 -7.22
C LYS A 66 3.33 4.67 -7.04
N GLN A 67 3.58 3.90 -5.99
CA GLN A 67 4.85 3.25 -5.71
C GLN A 67 4.57 1.84 -5.20
N ILE A 68 5.41 0.89 -5.58
CA ILE A 68 5.29 -0.51 -5.16
C ILE A 68 6.66 -0.97 -4.68
N GLU A 69 6.69 -1.57 -3.51
CA GLU A 69 7.87 -2.23 -2.95
C GLU A 69 7.79 -3.71 -3.30
N THR A 70 8.80 -4.18 -4.03
CA THR A 70 8.90 -5.55 -4.51
C THR A 70 10.34 -5.99 -4.45
N THR A 71 10.55 -7.30 -4.55
CA THR A 71 11.88 -7.86 -4.62
C THR A 71 12.10 -8.87 -5.72
N PHE A 72 13.37 -9.00 -6.07
CA PHE A 72 13.77 -9.90 -7.12
C PHE A 72 13.46 -11.34 -6.71
N PHE A 73 12.62 -11.99 -7.52
CA PHE A 73 12.07 -13.33 -7.30
C PHE A 73 11.25 -13.52 -6.01
N GLY A 74 10.83 -12.45 -5.33
CA GLY A 74 9.98 -12.56 -4.12
C GLY A 74 10.71 -13.08 -2.89
N ASN A 75 12.04 -12.97 -2.86
CA ASN A 75 12.85 -13.36 -1.71
C ASN A 75 12.84 -12.23 -0.66
N TRP A 76 11.79 -12.15 0.17
CA TRP A 76 11.70 -11.33 1.39
C TRP A 76 11.20 -12.15 2.57
#